data_AF-A0AA87K453-F1
#
_entry.id   AF-A0AA87K453-F1
#
_cell.length_a   1.000
_cell.length_b   1.000
_cell.length_c   1.000
_cell.angle_alpha   90.00
_cell.angle_beta   90.00
_cell.angle_gamma   90.00
#
_symmetry.space_group_name_H-M   'P 1'
#
loop_
_entity.id
_entity.type
_entity.pdbx_description
1 polymer ?
#
loop_
_entity_poly.entity_id
_entity_poly.type
_entity_poly.pdbx_seq_one_letter_code
_entity_poly.pdbx_strand_id
1 'polypeptide(L)'
;MAFLVNKDQNQQQTSGAKIPDVAEFGKDRYSLAQFILRNLNNALDINDESSYLNSFDIKVLSNDSGMLFIPNLPVSYPINNQLYFNLYAICAGILYPYKTLLPQNNAYFVPYDTDNPNQARAFFFPWLDGIPSRLQIKDINRFVNERVSENCIPLMSNGVNGINLDMNNVVHLAISGASGSGKSSFVRYLILCLKKFTNQIICIDPKLSDIYILGKKLGLEVFAPTQGSNLNSFITEVNELLARVIAKIFERQEILLTQPNKHFERIYVVIDELLALVQGSSKQAREAFAQLLGTIALLGRQTQISLVLLSQRFDATAFGGNTAVREQLNCICILGEVNANTCQFLLPNTDVSNIVVPAGIGTGIIKFTDSKHQTHIMPLLTPTYNIRKDKVS
;
A
#
# COMPACT_ATOMS: atom_id res chain seq x y z
N MET A 1 -21.44 -35.66 28.41
CA MET A 1 -22.41 -35.87 27.33
C MET A 1 -21.75 -35.48 26.03
N ALA A 2 -21.31 -36.48 25.27
CA ALA A 2 -20.86 -36.31 23.90
C ALA A 2 -22.11 -36.20 23.01
N PHE A 3 -22.20 -35.14 22.20
CA PHE A 3 -23.14 -35.12 21.09
C PHE A 3 -22.37 -35.30 19.79
N LEU A 4 -22.49 -36.53 19.27
CA LEU A 4 -22.25 -36.90 17.88
C LEU A 4 -23.26 -36.16 17.00
N VAL A 5 -22.79 -35.54 15.92
CA VAL A 5 -23.62 -35.11 14.79
C VAL A 5 -23.15 -35.85 13.55
N ASN A 6 -24.13 -36.48 12.91
CA ASN A 6 -24.03 -37.42 11.80
C ASN A 6 -23.25 -36.88 10.59
N LYS A 7 -22.42 -37.77 10.03
CA LYS A 7 -22.00 -37.73 8.64
C LYS A 7 -23.20 -38.11 7.77
N ASP A 8 -23.45 -37.27 6.76
CA ASP A 8 -24.16 -37.54 5.49
C ASP A 8 -25.18 -36.45 5.16
N GLN A 9 -24.65 -35.32 4.69
CA GLN A 9 -25.31 -34.52 3.67
C GLN A 9 -24.26 -34.06 2.66
N ASN A 10 -24.51 -34.39 1.40
CA ASN A 10 -23.71 -34.10 0.22
C ASN A 10 -23.20 -32.66 0.21
N GLN A 11 -21.93 -32.47 0.57
CA GLN A 11 -21.15 -31.35 0.02
C GLN A 11 -20.92 -31.68 -1.45
N GLN A 12 -21.80 -31.15 -2.30
CA GLN A 12 -21.45 -30.88 -3.69
C GLN A 12 -20.11 -30.14 -3.65
N GLN A 13 -19.06 -30.82 -4.10
CA GLN A 13 -17.83 -30.17 -4.52
C GLN A 13 -18.26 -29.05 -5.46
N THR A 14 -18.14 -27.80 -5.01
CA THR A 14 -18.15 -26.67 -5.91
C THR A 14 -16.99 -26.92 -6.84
N SER A 15 -17.31 -27.34 -8.05
CA SER A 15 -16.37 -27.54 -9.14
C SER A 15 -15.53 -26.27 -9.22
N GLY A 16 -14.29 -26.34 -8.78
CA GLY A 16 -13.31 -25.29 -9.07
C GLY A 16 -13.32 -25.15 -10.57
N ALA A 17 -13.85 -24.04 -11.08
CA ALA A 17 -13.84 -23.74 -12.49
C ALA A 17 -12.38 -23.84 -12.93
N LYS A 18 -12.06 -24.86 -13.74
CA LYS A 18 -10.80 -24.88 -14.47
C LYS A 18 -10.86 -23.66 -15.38
N ILE A 19 -10.19 -22.59 -14.97
CA ILE A 19 -9.91 -21.45 -15.82
C ILE A 19 -9.13 -22.03 -17.00
N PRO A 20 -9.63 -21.95 -18.24
CA PRO A 20 -8.88 -22.40 -19.41
C PRO A 20 -7.51 -21.69 -19.42
N ASP A 21 -6.48 -22.38 -19.90
CA ASP A 21 -5.16 -21.75 -20.11
C ASP A 21 -5.37 -20.41 -20.83
N VAL A 22 -4.85 -19.34 -20.22
CA VAL A 22 -5.14 -17.95 -20.58
C VAL A 22 -4.90 -17.77 -22.08
N ALA A 23 -5.97 -17.56 -22.84
CA ALA A 23 -5.87 -17.16 -24.23
C ALA A 23 -4.96 -15.91 -24.33
N GLU A 24 -4.18 -15.78 -25.40
CA GLU A 24 -3.29 -14.64 -25.73
C GLU A 24 -3.96 -13.24 -25.75
N PHE A 25 -5.24 -13.18 -25.42
CA PHE A 25 -6.09 -12.01 -25.38
C PHE A 25 -5.51 -10.91 -24.46
N GLY A 26 -5.52 -9.67 -24.96
CA GLY A 26 -5.01 -8.50 -24.23
C GLY A 26 -3.54 -8.16 -24.49
N LYS A 27 -2.81 -8.95 -25.29
CA LYS A 27 -1.43 -8.60 -25.74
C LYS A 27 -1.41 -7.76 -27.01
N ASP A 28 -2.31 -8.02 -27.95
CA ASP A 28 -2.46 -7.17 -29.13
C ASP A 28 -3.29 -5.92 -28.79
N ARG A 29 -2.68 -4.76 -28.96
CA ARG A 29 -3.23 -3.47 -28.52
C ARG A 29 -4.45 -3.06 -29.34
N TYR A 30 -4.48 -3.42 -30.62
CA TYR A 30 -5.57 -3.04 -31.51
C TYR A 30 -6.84 -3.82 -31.16
N SER A 31 -6.74 -5.14 -31.03
CA SER A 31 -7.85 -5.99 -30.60
C SER A 31 -8.34 -5.65 -29.19
N LEU A 32 -7.43 -5.32 -28.26
CA LEU A 32 -7.81 -4.86 -26.92
C LEU A 32 -8.57 -3.54 -26.96
N ALA A 33 -8.09 -2.54 -27.72
CA ALA A 33 -8.78 -1.27 -27.90
C ALA A 33 -10.18 -1.45 -28.48
N GLN A 34 -10.33 -2.30 -29.51
CA GLN A 34 -11.62 -2.61 -30.14
C GLN A 34 -12.56 -3.35 -29.18
N PHE A 35 -12.03 -4.27 -28.37
CA PHE A 35 -12.81 -4.94 -27.33
C PHE A 35 -13.34 -3.95 -26.29
N ILE A 36 -12.51 -3.04 -25.80
CA ILE A 36 -12.92 -2.00 -24.85
C ILE A 36 -13.99 -1.10 -25.49
N LEU A 37 -13.73 -0.60 -26.71
CA LEU A 37 -14.63 0.27 -27.46
C LEU A 37 -16.02 -0.36 -27.61
N ARG A 38 -16.08 -1.64 -28.01
CA ARG A 38 -17.34 -2.37 -28.17
C ARG A 38 -18.12 -2.48 -26.86
N ASN A 39 -17.46 -2.80 -25.75
CA ASN A 39 -18.14 -2.90 -24.46
C ASN A 39 -18.61 -1.54 -23.95
N LEU A 40 -17.81 -0.48 -24.15
CA LEU A 40 -18.20 0.88 -23.80
C LEU A 40 -19.42 1.34 -24.59
N ASN A 41 -19.47 1.12 -25.91
CA ASN A 41 -20.67 1.45 -26.71
C ASN A 41 -21.95 0.76 -26.21
N ASN A 42 -21.85 -0.37 -25.52
CA ASN A 42 -23.02 -1.09 -25.00
C ASN A 42 -23.40 -0.68 -23.57
N ALA A 43 -22.42 -0.36 -22.72
CA ALA A 43 -22.63 -0.18 -21.28
C ALA A 43 -22.55 1.28 -20.81
N LEU A 44 -21.90 2.16 -21.58
CA LEU A 44 -21.72 3.55 -21.22
C LEU A 44 -22.95 4.37 -21.64
N ASP A 45 -23.64 4.95 -20.65
CA ASP A 45 -24.75 5.88 -20.88
C ASP A 45 -24.25 7.32 -20.91
N ILE A 46 -24.18 7.91 -22.11
CA ILE A 46 -23.67 9.27 -22.36
C ILE A 46 -24.55 10.02 -23.38
N ASN A 47 -25.86 10.10 -23.12
CA ASN A 47 -26.84 10.83 -23.95
C ASN A 47 -26.91 10.30 -25.40
N ASP A 48 -27.02 8.97 -25.56
CA ASP A 48 -27.07 8.29 -26.87
C ASP A 48 -25.84 8.49 -27.78
N GLU A 49 -24.76 9.05 -27.25
CA GLU A 49 -23.49 9.14 -27.96
C GLU A 49 -22.73 7.80 -27.98
N SER A 50 -22.00 7.56 -29.07
CA SER A 50 -21.20 6.35 -29.23
C SER A 50 -20.01 6.62 -30.14
N SER A 51 -19.03 5.71 -30.12
CA SER A 51 -17.92 5.80 -31.07
C SER A 51 -18.36 5.64 -32.53
N TYR A 52 -19.53 5.04 -32.81
CA TYR A 52 -20.10 5.00 -34.18
C TYR A 52 -20.54 6.38 -34.69
N LEU A 53 -20.85 7.30 -33.77
CA LEU A 53 -21.16 8.70 -34.07
C LEU A 53 -19.91 9.58 -34.01
N ASN A 54 -18.71 8.97 -33.95
CA ASN A 54 -17.42 9.64 -33.80
C ASN A 54 -17.32 10.48 -32.52
N SER A 55 -18.02 10.10 -31.45
CA SER A 55 -18.06 10.83 -30.18
C SER A 55 -16.82 10.65 -29.30
N PHE A 56 -16.16 9.50 -29.41
CA PHE A 56 -14.94 9.19 -28.68
C PHE A 56 -14.17 8.04 -29.33
N ASP A 57 -12.88 7.97 -29.03
CA ASP A 57 -11.98 6.88 -29.40
C ASP A 57 -11.33 6.23 -28.18
N ILE A 58 -10.90 4.98 -28.36
CA ILE A 58 -10.09 4.24 -27.38
C ILE A 58 -8.73 3.92 -27.99
N LYS A 59 -7.66 4.22 -27.23
CA LYS A 59 -6.29 3.81 -27.60
C LYS A 59 -5.60 3.12 -26.43
N VAL A 60 -4.87 2.05 -26.72
CA VAL A 60 -3.98 1.40 -25.75
C VAL A 60 -2.56 1.90 -25.98
N LEU A 61 -1.89 2.35 -24.91
CA LEU A 61 -0.56 2.92 -25.00
C LEU A 61 0.48 1.92 -25.49
N SER A 62 1.50 2.43 -26.18
CA SER A 62 2.52 1.60 -26.82
C SER A 62 3.49 0.88 -25.86
N ASN A 63 3.45 1.24 -24.58
CA ASN A 63 4.18 0.58 -23.50
C ASN A 63 3.27 -0.36 -22.69
N ASP A 64 2.01 -0.52 -23.10
CA ASP A 64 1.00 -1.33 -22.40
C ASP A 64 0.77 -0.91 -20.94
N SER A 65 0.98 0.38 -20.61
CA SER A 65 0.78 0.89 -19.24
C SER A 65 -0.66 1.32 -18.95
N GLY A 66 -1.56 1.30 -19.94
CA GLY A 66 -2.95 1.71 -19.79
C GLY A 66 -3.65 2.04 -21.09
N MET A 67 -4.88 2.53 -20.96
CA MET A 67 -5.72 3.00 -22.07
C MET A 67 -6.02 4.50 -21.97
N LEU A 68 -6.32 5.09 -23.12
CA LEU A 68 -6.83 6.44 -23.29
C LEU A 68 -8.28 6.38 -23.77
N PHE A 69 -9.14 7.15 -23.12
CA PHE A 69 -10.44 7.56 -23.66
C PHE A 69 -10.30 8.98 -24.21
N ILE A 70 -10.52 9.13 -25.51
CA ILE A 70 -10.30 10.39 -26.23
C ILE A 70 -11.66 10.91 -26.67
N PRO A 71 -12.23 11.94 -26.01
CA PRO A 71 -13.44 12.58 -26.50
C PRO A 71 -13.13 13.34 -27.79
N ASN A 72 -13.99 13.19 -28.80
CA ASN A 72 -13.84 13.83 -30.09
C ASN A 72 -14.77 15.05 -30.16
N LEU A 73 -14.26 16.22 -29.81
CA LEU A 73 -15.09 17.43 -29.68
C LEU A 73 -15.63 17.91 -31.04
N PRO A 74 -16.84 18.51 -31.07
CA PRO A 74 -17.76 18.72 -29.94
C PRO A 74 -18.53 17.47 -29.52
N VAL A 75 -18.83 17.36 -28.22
CA VAL A 75 -19.63 16.26 -27.61
C VAL A 75 -20.74 16.82 -26.72
N SER A 76 -21.82 16.07 -26.55
CA SER A 76 -23.02 16.43 -25.75
C SER A 76 -22.99 15.91 -24.31
N TYR A 77 -21.96 15.15 -23.93
CA TYR A 77 -21.76 14.68 -22.56
C TYR A 77 -20.66 15.48 -21.84
N PRO A 78 -20.75 15.67 -20.52
CA PRO A 78 -19.73 16.39 -19.76
C PRO A 78 -18.46 15.55 -19.58
N ILE A 79 -17.30 16.15 -19.86
CA ILE A 79 -15.99 15.52 -19.62
C ILE A 79 -15.55 15.85 -18.19
N ASN A 80 -15.98 15.05 -17.22
CA ASN A 80 -15.80 15.30 -15.79
C ASN A 80 -15.44 14.04 -14.98
N ASN A 81 -15.30 14.20 -13.65
CA ASN A 81 -15.05 13.10 -12.72
C ASN A 81 -16.10 11.98 -12.79
N GLN A 82 -17.38 12.32 -12.97
CA GLN A 82 -18.44 11.32 -13.05
C GLN A 82 -18.24 10.40 -14.25
N LEU A 83 -17.98 10.98 -15.43
CA LEU A 83 -17.71 10.19 -16.64
C LEU A 83 -16.47 9.31 -16.45
N TYR A 84 -15.39 9.85 -15.90
CA TYR A 84 -14.17 9.09 -15.64
C TYR A 84 -14.42 7.86 -14.76
N PHE A 85 -15.13 8.01 -13.64
CA PHE A 85 -15.37 6.90 -12.73
C PHE A 85 -16.42 5.91 -13.27
N ASN A 86 -17.39 6.36 -14.08
CA ASN A 86 -18.29 5.45 -14.81
C ASN A 86 -17.51 4.58 -15.81
N LEU A 87 -16.60 5.20 -16.60
CA LEU A 87 -15.71 4.48 -17.52
C LEU A 87 -14.83 3.49 -16.77
N TYR A 88 -14.25 3.89 -15.64
CA TYR A 88 -13.43 3.02 -14.79
C TYR A 88 -14.23 1.81 -14.31
N ALA A 89 -15.45 2.00 -13.79
CA ALA A 89 -16.28 0.93 -13.26
C ALA A 89 -16.64 -0.11 -14.34
N ILE A 90 -16.99 0.33 -15.56
CA ILE A 90 -17.25 -0.57 -16.69
C ILE A 90 -15.96 -1.32 -17.08
N CYS A 91 -14.87 -0.57 -17.26
CA CYS A 91 -13.61 -1.14 -17.75
C CYS A 91 -12.99 -2.12 -16.74
N ALA A 92 -13.12 -1.88 -15.43
CA ALA A 92 -12.57 -2.73 -14.38
C ALA A 92 -13.12 -4.16 -14.45
N GLY A 93 -14.42 -4.30 -14.74
CA GLY A 93 -15.07 -5.60 -14.89
C GLY A 93 -14.68 -6.34 -16.18
N ILE A 94 -14.71 -5.65 -17.33
CA ILE A 94 -14.46 -6.29 -18.64
C ILE A 94 -12.98 -6.61 -18.88
N LEU A 95 -12.06 -5.88 -18.24
CA LEU A 95 -10.62 -6.08 -18.42
C LEU A 95 -10.05 -7.16 -17.50
N TYR A 96 -10.64 -7.39 -16.34
CA TYR A 96 -10.22 -8.47 -15.45
C TYR A 96 -10.54 -9.85 -16.06
N PRO A 97 -9.65 -10.86 -16.02
CA PRO A 97 -8.34 -10.91 -15.34
C PRO A 97 -7.14 -10.50 -16.22
N TYR A 98 -7.38 -10.03 -17.45
CA TYR A 98 -6.31 -9.75 -18.43
C TYR A 98 -5.53 -8.48 -18.11
N LYS A 99 -6.20 -7.44 -17.60
CA LYS A 99 -5.58 -6.23 -17.06
C LYS A 99 -6.25 -5.88 -15.74
N THR A 100 -5.47 -5.39 -14.78
CA THR A 100 -5.99 -4.87 -13.51
C THR A 100 -5.90 -3.36 -13.52
N LEU A 101 -7.02 -2.69 -13.73
CA LEU A 101 -7.11 -1.24 -13.69
C LEU A 101 -6.71 -0.69 -12.33
N LEU A 102 -6.00 0.43 -12.35
CA LEU A 102 -5.47 1.08 -11.16
C LEU A 102 -6.28 2.35 -10.84
N PRO A 103 -6.90 2.42 -9.65
CA PRO A 103 -7.77 3.53 -9.28
C PRO A 103 -7.00 4.85 -9.17
N GLN A 104 -7.66 5.94 -9.53
CA GLN A 104 -7.15 7.31 -9.40
C GLN A 104 -8.00 8.11 -8.39
N ASN A 105 -7.40 9.10 -7.74
CA ASN A 105 -8.13 9.95 -6.78
C ASN A 105 -9.11 10.91 -7.47
N ASN A 106 -8.81 11.31 -8.71
CA ASN A 106 -9.61 12.23 -9.53
C ASN A 106 -9.58 11.76 -10.99
N ALA A 107 -10.40 12.36 -11.86
CA ALA A 107 -10.25 12.15 -13.29
C ALA A 107 -8.83 12.50 -13.75
N TYR A 108 -8.19 11.55 -14.42
CA TYR A 108 -6.81 11.70 -14.85
C TYR A 108 -6.77 12.17 -16.30
N PHE A 109 -6.62 13.48 -16.49
CA PHE A 109 -6.40 14.08 -17.80
C PHE A 109 -4.94 13.99 -18.25
N VAL A 110 -4.74 13.70 -19.52
CA VAL A 110 -3.44 13.81 -20.20
C VAL A 110 -3.58 14.56 -21.53
N PRO A 111 -2.56 15.32 -21.96
CA PRO A 111 -2.50 15.84 -23.32
C PRO A 111 -2.37 14.67 -24.31
N TYR A 112 -3.04 14.77 -25.47
CA TYR A 112 -2.99 13.74 -26.51
C TYR A 112 -2.49 14.30 -27.85
N ASP A 113 -3.34 14.94 -28.66
CA ASP A 113 -2.94 15.59 -29.91
C ASP A 113 -3.10 17.11 -29.80
N THR A 114 -2.09 17.78 -29.24
CA THR A 114 -2.17 19.21 -28.90
C THR A 114 -2.29 20.14 -30.11
N ASP A 115 -1.97 19.64 -31.31
CA ASP A 115 -2.12 20.40 -32.56
C ASP A 115 -3.57 20.38 -33.07
N ASN A 116 -4.39 19.43 -32.60
CA ASN A 116 -5.81 19.34 -32.90
C ASN A 116 -6.65 19.70 -31.65
N PRO A 117 -7.24 20.91 -31.61
CA PRO A 117 -8.06 21.34 -30.46
C PRO A 117 -9.18 20.36 -30.08
N ASN A 118 -9.73 19.62 -31.05
CA ASN A 118 -10.83 18.70 -30.83
C ASN A 118 -10.40 17.37 -30.19
N GLN A 119 -9.12 17.01 -30.29
CA GLN A 119 -8.54 15.77 -29.74
C GLN A 119 -7.36 16.02 -28.79
N ALA A 120 -7.15 17.25 -28.36
CA ALA A 120 -5.98 17.63 -27.55
C ALA A 120 -5.89 16.99 -26.16
N ARG A 121 -6.93 16.28 -25.71
CA ARG A 121 -7.07 15.77 -24.33
C ARG A 121 -7.63 14.35 -24.31
N ALA A 122 -7.23 13.58 -23.31
CA ALA A 122 -7.77 12.25 -23.06
C ALA A 122 -7.88 12.00 -21.55
N PHE A 123 -8.77 11.08 -21.17
CA PHE A 123 -8.67 10.41 -19.87
C PHE A 123 -7.68 9.25 -19.97
N PHE A 124 -6.78 9.15 -19.00
CA PHE A 124 -5.84 8.05 -18.89
C PHE A 124 -6.25 7.08 -17.79
N PHE A 125 -6.31 5.80 -18.13
CA PHE A 125 -6.62 4.71 -17.21
C PHE A 125 -5.43 3.75 -17.14
N PRO A 126 -4.57 3.90 -16.13
CA PRO A 126 -3.42 3.03 -15.93
C PRO A 126 -3.84 1.64 -15.46
N TRP A 127 -3.07 0.62 -15.82
CA TRP A 127 -3.32 -0.76 -15.38
C TRP A 127 -2.03 -1.53 -15.07
N LEU A 128 -2.19 -2.66 -14.39
CA LEU A 128 -1.21 -3.74 -14.34
C LEU A 128 -1.55 -4.76 -15.43
N ASP A 129 -0.53 -5.31 -16.08
CA ASP A 129 -0.70 -6.44 -16.99
C ASP A 129 -1.03 -7.71 -16.18
N GLY A 130 -2.15 -8.36 -16.53
CA GLY A 130 -2.71 -9.49 -15.79
C GLY A 130 -3.28 -9.13 -14.41
N ILE A 131 -3.25 -10.12 -13.52
CA ILE A 131 -3.65 -9.99 -12.11
C ILE A 131 -2.43 -9.83 -11.20
N PRO A 132 -2.55 -9.03 -10.11
CA PRO A 132 -1.61 -9.03 -9.01
C PRO A 132 -1.30 -10.43 -8.50
N SER A 133 -0.02 -10.79 -8.53
CA SER A 133 0.47 -12.09 -8.10
C SER A 133 1.42 -11.97 -6.92
N ARG A 134 1.32 -12.94 -6.02
CA ARG A 134 2.09 -12.94 -4.78
C ARG A 134 3.54 -13.33 -5.05
N LEU A 135 4.46 -12.52 -4.51
CA LEU A 135 5.87 -12.85 -4.49
C LEU A 135 6.13 -14.04 -3.54
N GLN A 136 6.50 -15.19 -4.11
CA GLN A 136 6.84 -16.42 -3.39
C GLN A 136 8.35 -16.55 -3.21
N ILE A 137 8.83 -16.52 -1.98
CA ILE A 137 10.25 -16.52 -1.62
C ILE A 137 10.62 -17.82 -0.89
N LYS A 138 11.41 -18.67 -1.54
CA LYS A 138 11.81 -19.96 -0.94
C LYS A 138 12.80 -19.82 0.22
N ASP A 139 13.68 -18.82 0.16
CA ASP A 139 14.70 -18.55 1.16
C ASP A 139 14.82 -17.05 1.35
N ILE A 140 14.34 -16.55 2.49
CA ILE A 140 14.30 -15.12 2.77
C ILE A 140 15.70 -14.51 2.91
N ASN A 141 16.67 -15.22 3.49
CA ASN A 141 18.01 -14.68 3.71
C ASN A 141 18.71 -14.48 2.37
N ARG A 142 18.66 -15.51 1.51
CA ARG A 142 19.21 -15.43 0.15
C ARG A 142 18.51 -14.33 -0.65
N PHE A 143 17.18 -14.27 -0.61
CA PHE A 143 16.41 -13.29 -1.34
C PHE A 143 16.75 -11.85 -0.92
N VAL A 144 16.78 -11.57 0.39
CA VAL A 144 17.17 -10.26 0.90
C VAL A 144 18.56 -9.91 0.37
N ASN A 145 19.54 -10.81 0.45
CA ASN A 145 20.89 -10.56 -0.04
C ASN A 145 20.99 -10.31 -1.56
N GLU A 146 20.20 -11.01 -2.38
CA GLU A 146 20.30 -10.92 -3.84
C GLU A 146 19.38 -9.87 -4.49
N ARG A 147 18.20 -9.60 -3.90
CA ARG A 147 17.11 -8.85 -4.58
C ARG A 147 16.70 -7.56 -3.89
N VAL A 148 17.12 -7.33 -2.64
CA VAL A 148 16.74 -6.14 -1.88
C VAL A 148 17.85 -5.08 -1.95
N SER A 149 17.48 -3.84 -2.18
CA SER A 149 18.33 -2.66 -2.02
C SER A 149 17.52 -1.52 -1.40
N GLU A 150 18.16 -0.44 -0.96
CA GLU A 150 17.44 0.68 -0.34
C GLU A 150 16.37 1.29 -1.28
N ASN A 151 16.64 1.31 -2.58
CA ASN A 151 15.70 1.76 -3.60
C ASN A 151 14.76 0.67 -4.13
N CYS A 152 14.86 -0.57 -3.65
CA CYS A 152 14.07 -1.69 -4.15
C CYS A 152 13.85 -2.75 -3.07
N ILE A 153 12.69 -2.70 -2.40
CA ILE A 153 12.15 -3.80 -1.60
C ILE A 153 10.97 -4.41 -2.36
N PRO A 154 11.13 -5.59 -2.98
CA PRO A 154 10.04 -6.19 -3.76
C PRO A 154 8.84 -6.58 -2.90
N LEU A 155 7.62 -6.32 -3.38
CA LEU A 155 6.36 -6.66 -2.70
C LEU A 155 5.55 -7.71 -3.46
N MET A 156 5.48 -7.60 -4.80
CA MET A 156 4.66 -8.48 -5.65
C MET A 156 5.39 -8.87 -6.93
N SER A 157 5.00 -10.02 -7.50
CA SER A 157 5.59 -10.63 -8.69
C SER A 157 4.87 -10.25 -9.99
N ASN A 158 4.60 -8.97 -10.24
CA ASN A 158 3.93 -8.57 -11.50
C ASN A 158 4.93 -8.20 -12.60
N GLY A 159 5.28 -9.18 -13.43
CA GLY A 159 5.99 -8.96 -14.70
C GLY A 159 7.33 -8.21 -14.57
N VAL A 160 7.66 -7.43 -15.60
CA VAL A 160 9.01 -6.84 -15.82
C VAL A 160 9.43 -5.83 -14.74
N ASN A 161 8.50 -5.24 -13.99
CA ASN A 161 8.84 -4.22 -12.98
C ASN A 161 8.52 -4.60 -11.52
N GLY A 162 7.67 -5.60 -11.27
CA GLY A 162 7.18 -5.88 -9.92
C GLY A 162 6.55 -4.64 -9.27
N ILE A 163 6.04 -4.78 -8.05
CA ILE A 163 5.74 -3.61 -7.22
C ILE A 163 6.77 -3.62 -6.11
N ASN A 164 7.59 -2.55 -6.03
CA ASN A 164 8.71 -2.45 -5.12
C ASN A 164 8.56 -1.18 -4.27
N LEU A 165 8.99 -1.24 -3.00
CA LEU A 165 9.17 -0.02 -2.20
C LEU A 165 10.54 0.57 -2.47
N ASP A 166 10.58 1.83 -2.89
CA ASP A 166 11.79 2.65 -2.87
C ASP A 166 11.85 3.40 -1.54
N MET A 167 12.70 2.94 -0.62
CA MET A 167 12.83 3.56 0.70
C MET A 167 13.47 4.95 0.64
N ASN A 168 14.08 5.36 -0.48
CA ASN A 168 14.49 6.75 -0.65
C ASN A 168 13.28 7.69 -0.76
N ASN A 169 12.16 7.20 -1.30
CA ASN A 169 10.93 7.97 -1.42
C ASN A 169 9.99 7.73 -0.25
N VAL A 170 9.91 6.51 0.27
CA VAL A 170 9.06 6.18 1.44
C VAL A 170 9.70 6.73 2.71
N VAL A 171 9.04 7.70 3.34
CA VAL A 171 9.52 8.36 4.56
C VAL A 171 8.85 7.77 5.78
N HIS A 172 7.51 7.79 5.79
CA HIS A 172 6.71 7.26 6.89
C HIS A 172 5.69 6.27 6.33
N LEU A 173 5.69 5.07 6.91
CA LEU A 173 4.88 3.94 6.51
C LEU A 173 3.83 3.65 7.59
N ALA A 174 2.56 3.49 7.20
CA ALA A 174 1.53 2.92 8.06
C ALA A 174 1.04 1.60 7.49
N ILE A 175 0.88 0.59 8.34
CA ILE A 175 0.31 -0.71 7.96
C ILE A 175 -0.85 -1.01 8.90
N SER A 176 -2.05 -1.00 8.33
CA SER A 176 -3.33 -1.32 8.98
C SER A 176 -3.77 -2.74 8.64
N GLY A 177 -4.54 -3.36 9.51
CA GLY A 177 -5.20 -4.63 9.21
C GLY A 177 -5.62 -5.38 10.46
N ALA A 178 -6.81 -5.98 10.41
CA ALA A 178 -7.39 -6.77 11.48
C ALA A 178 -6.48 -7.95 11.88
N SER A 179 -6.75 -8.55 13.05
CA SER A 179 -6.06 -9.78 13.44
C SER A 179 -6.22 -10.87 12.37
N GLY A 180 -5.15 -11.61 12.08
CA GLY A 180 -5.14 -12.63 11.02
C GLY A 180 -5.00 -12.11 9.59
N SER A 181 -4.96 -10.80 9.35
CA SER A 181 -4.79 -10.20 8.01
C SER A 181 -3.42 -10.40 7.36
N GLY A 182 -2.43 -10.94 8.10
CA GLY A 182 -1.06 -11.11 7.62
C GLY A 182 -0.10 -9.96 7.93
N LYS A 183 -0.54 -8.96 8.70
CA LYS A 183 0.26 -7.80 9.13
C LYS A 183 1.60 -8.19 9.76
N SER A 184 1.62 -9.06 10.77
CA SER A 184 2.87 -9.45 11.46
C SER A 184 3.87 -10.11 10.52
N SER A 185 3.40 -10.96 9.61
CA SER A 185 4.24 -11.60 8.59
C SER A 185 4.85 -10.57 7.62
N PHE A 186 4.05 -9.59 7.20
CA PHE A 186 4.50 -8.52 6.31
C PHE A 186 5.52 -7.59 6.99
N VAL A 187 5.29 -7.20 8.24
CA VAL A 187 6.26 -6.38 8.99
C VAL A 187 7.57 -7.11 9.19
N ARG A 188 7.51 -8.39 9.55
CA ARG A 188 8.70 -9.21 9.68
C ARG A 188 9.50 -9.25 8.37
N TYR A 189 8.82 -9.37 7.23
CA TYR A 189 9.46 -9.26 5.92
C TYR A 189 10.15 -7.90 5.74
N LEU A 190 9.44 -6.82 6.04
CA LEU A 190 9.99 -5.47 5.92
C LEU A 190 11.21 -5.29 6.82
N ILE A 191 11.15 -5.63 8.12
CA ILE A 191 12.28 -5.52 9.05
C ILE A 191 13.49 -6.30 8.54
N LEU A 192 13.29 -7.52 8.02
CA LEU A 192 14.39 -8.31 7.42
C LEU A 192 15.02 -7.59 6.22
N CYS A 193 14.22 -6.95 5.38
CA CYS A 193 14.70 -6.14 4.26
C CYS A 193 15.44 -4.89 4.74
N LEU A 194 14.88 -4.16 5.73
CA LEU A 194 15.47 -2.95 6.29
C LEU A 194 16.83 -3.23 6.95
N LYS A 195 16.93 -4.37 7.63
CA LYS A 195 18.16 -4.82 8.32
C LYS A 195 19.35 -5.02 7.37
N LYS A 196 19.09 -5.19 6.07
CA LYS A 196 20.14 -5.30 5.06
C LYS A 196 20.97 -4.02 4.94
N PHE A 197 20.36 -2.86 5.13
CA PHE A 197 20.99 -1.58 4.84
C PHE A 197 21.19 -0.68 6.06
N THR A 198 20.55 -0.96 7.19
CA THR A 198 20.78 -0.21 8.45
C THR A 198 20.68 -1.11 9.67
N ASN A 199 21.48 -0.81 10.69
CA ASN A 199 21.33 -1.39 12.03
C ASN A 199 20.48 -0.52 12.95
N GLN A 200 20.18 0.72 12.55
CA GLN A 200 19.42 1.69 13.34
C GLN A 200 17.91 1.47 13.19
N ILE A 201 17.46 0.28 13.61
CA ILE A 201 16.04 -0.09 13.67
C ILE A 201 15.67 -0.25 15.13
N ILE A 202 14.76 0.61 15.58
CA ILE A 202 14.24 0.65 16.94
C ILE A 202 12.83 0.07 16.90
N CYS A 203 12.61 -1.05 17.59
CA CYS A 203 11.32 -1.71 17.66
C CYS A 203 10.63 -1.42 18.99
N ILE A 204 9.35 -1.08 18.94
CA ILE A 204 8.48 -0.91 20.10
C ILE A 204 7.35 -1.92 19.96
N ASP A 205 7.30 -2.92 20.84
CA ASP A 205 6.33 -4.01 20.79
C ASP A 205 5.56 -4.12 22.13
N PRO A 206 4.39 -3.46 22.25
CA PRO A 206 3.56 -3.53 23.46
C PRO A 206 2.97 -4.93 23.71
N LYS A 207 3.02 -5.84 22.73
CA LYS A 207 2.38 -7.16 22.81
C LYS A 207 3.34 -8.29 23.16
N LEU A 208 4.65 -8.03 23.24
CA LEU A 208 5.67 -9.06 23.45
C LEU A 208 5.53 -10.21 22.43
N SER A 209 5.46 -9.86 21.15
CA SER A 209 5.05 -10.78 20.07
C SER A 209 6.19 -11.08 19.08
N ASP A 210 5.86 -11.29 17.80
CA ASP A 210 6.80 -11.70 16.76
C ASP A 210 7.92 -10.68 16.53
N ILE A 211 7.62 -9.38 16.67
CA ILE A 211 8.59 -8.30 16.46
C ILE A 211 9.61 -8.28 17.58
N TYR A 212 9.19 -8.50 18.83
CA TYR A 212 10.10 -8.63 19.96
C TYR A 212 11.14 -9.73 19.72
N ILE A 213 10.68 -10.93 19.35
CA ILE A 213 11.56 -12.10 19.11
C ILE A 213 12.49 -11.83 17.93
N LEU A 214 11.96 -11.27 16.84
CA LEU A 214 12.74 -10.92 15.66
C LEU A 214 13.83 -9.91 15.99
N GLY A 215 13.48 -8.82 16.68
CA GLY A 215 14.42 -7.76 17.02
C GLY A 215 15.55 -8.29 17.89
N LYS A 216 15.26 -9.11 18.90
CA LYS A 216 16.30 -9.78 19.70
C LYS A 216 17.20 -10.69 18.87
N LYS A 217 16.63 -11.49 17.95
CA LYS A 217 17.41 -12.36 17.05
C LYS A 217 18.34 -11.56 16.12
N LEU A 218 17.90 -10.38 15.68
CA LEU A 218 18.66 -9.52 14.77
C LEU A 218 19.63 -8.55 15.49
N GLY A 219 19.65 -8.57 16.82
CA GLY A 219 20.47 -7.64 17.62
C GLY A 219 19.98 -6.19 17.55
N LEU A 220 18.68 -5.97 17.36
CA LEU A 220 18.05 -4.64 17.28
C LEU A 220 17.66 -4.13 18.67
N GLU A 221 17.51 -2.80 18.80
CA GLU A 221 16.95 -2.18 20.00
C GLU A 221 15.45 -2.48 20.05
N VAL A 222 14.98 -3.11 21.13
CA VAL A 222 13.59 -3.52 21.29
C VAL A 222 13.07 -3.11 22.66
N PHE A 223 11.98 -2.34 22.65
CA PHE A 223 11.23 -1.92 23.83
C PHE A 223 9.94 -2.71 23.94
N ALA A 224 9.69 -3.30 25.10
CA ALA A 224 8.45 -3.98 25.41
C ALA A 224 8.16 -3.89 26.92
N PRO A 225 6.90 -4.02 27.36
CA PRO A 225 6.56 -3.96 28.78
C PRO A 225 7.30 -5.02 29.59
N THR A 226 7.86 -4.62 30.74
CA THR A 226 8.46 -5.57 31.69
C THR A 226 7.36 -6.24 32.52
N GLN A 227 7.57 -7.49 32.96
CA GLN A 227 6.58 -8.15 33.83
C GLN A 227 6.31 -7.31 35.08
N GLY A 228 5.03 -7.08 35.38
CA GLY A 228 4.58 -6.26 36.50
C GLY A 228 4.62 -4.74 36.27
N SER A 229 5.11 -4.26 35.12
CA SER A 229 5.02 -2.84 34.76
C SER A 229 3.59 -2.45 34.39
N ASN A 230 3.19 -1.23 34.75
CA ASN A 230 1.91 -0.68 34.32
C ASN A 230 2.06 -0.05 32.93
N LEU A 231 0.98 0.02 32.14
CA LEU A 231 1.02 0.59 30.78
C LEU A 231 1.56 2.03 30.77
N ASN A 232 1.31 2.80 31.84
CA ASN A 232 1.81 4.16 32.01
C ASN A 232 3.34 4.26 32.08
N SER A 233 4.00 3.30 32.75
CA SER A 233 5.46 3.25 32.81
C SER A 233 6.04 2.95 31.45
N PHE A 234 5.44 2.01 30.70
CA PHE A 234 5.91 1.67 29.36
C PHE A 234 5.76 2.81 28.35
N ILE A 235 4.61 3.51 28.32
CA ILE A 235 4.48 4.70 27.45
C ILE A 235 5.45 5.82 27.84
N THR A 236 5.82 5.92 29.12
CA THR A 236 6.82 6.91 29.57
C THR A 236 8.21 6.56 29.05
N GLU A 237 8.62 5.28 29.11
CA GLU A 237 9.86 4.80 28.48
C GLU A 237 9.85 5.05 26.96
N VAL A 238 8.71 4.83 26.31
CA VAL A 238 8.53 5.15 24.88
C VAL A 238 8.67 6.66 24.62
N ASN A 239 8.12 7.52 25.48
CA ASN A 239 8.27 8.96 25.35
C ASN A 239 9.73 9.41 25.47
N GLU A 240 10.48 8.85 26.41
CA GLU A 240 11.93 9.12 26.55
C GLU A 240 12.70 8.68 25.31
N LEU A 241 12.36 7.52 24.74
CA LEU A 241 12.92 7.04 23.48
C LEU A 241 12.61 8.01 22.32
N LEU A 242 11.37 8.43 22.15
CA LEU A 242 11.00 9.37 21.08
C LEU A 242 11.69 10.73 21.26
N ALA A 243 11.85 11.19 22.50
CA ALA A 243 12.62 12.40 22.81
C ALA A 243 14.10 12.26 22.40
N ARG A 244 14.71 11.08 22.61
CA ARG A 244 16.06 10.77 22.12
C ARG A 244 16.15 10.81 20.59
N VAL A 245 15.15 10.28 19.90
CA VAL A 245 15.06 10.34 18.43
C VAL A 245 14.95 11.78 17.96
N ILE A 246 14.16 12.63 18.63
CA ILE A 246 14.05 14.06 18.32
C ILE A 246 15.37 14.80 18.55
N ALA A 247 16.10 14.50 19.62
CA ALA A 247 17.43 15.08 19.82
C ALA A 247 18.37 14.74 18.64
N LYS A 248 18.27 13.52 18.10
CA LYS A 248 19.02 13.11 16.91
C LYS A 248 18.59 13.86 15.65
N ILE A 249 17.30 14.20 15.51
CA ILE A 249 16.81 15.08 14.43
C ILE A 249 17.51 16.44 14.51
N PHE A 250 17.51 17.08 15.67
CA PHE A 250 18.12 18.41 15.83
C PHE A 250 19.62 18.40 15.56
N GLU A 251 20.36 17.40 16.06
CA GLU A 251 21.78 17.20 15.74
C GLU A 251 22.01 17.08 14.21
N ARG A 252 21.18 16.29 13.51
CA ARG A 252 21.28 16.14 12.06
C ARG A 252 20.93 17.43 11.31
N GLN A 253 19.97 18.21 11.81
CA GLN A 253 19.61 19.51 11.21
C GLN A 253 20.77 20.51 11.32
N GLU A 254 21.44 20.61 12.48
CA GLU A 254 22.62 21.46 12.64
C GLU A 254 23.73 21.09 11.65
N ILE A 255 23.95 19.80 11.45
CA ILE A 255 24.91 19.31 10.45
C ILE A 255 24.49 19.73 9.04
N LEU A 256 23.20 19.62 8.69
CA LEU A 256 22.68 20.01 7.36
C LEU A 256 22.82 21.50 7.07
N LEU A 257 22.85 22.37 8.10
CA LEU A 257 23.11 23.81 7.91
C LEU A 257 24.51 24.07 7.32
N THR A 258 25.49 23.24 7.67
CA THR A 258 26.88 23.34 7.19
C THR A 258 27.16 22.41 6.00
N GLN A 259 26.45 21.28 5.91
CA GLN A 259 26.60 20.25 4.89
C GLN A 259 25.22 19.88 4.30
N PRO A 260 24.64 20.73 3.42
CA PRO A 260 23.25 20.55 2.96
C PRO A 260 22.96 19.25 2.22
N ASN A 261 23.98 18.65 1.61
CA ASN A 261 23.88 17.40 0.83
C ASN A 261 24.32 16.17 1.63
N LYS A 262 24.47 16.26 2.95
CA LYS A 262 24.90 15.13 3.76
C LYS A 262 23.82 14.06 3.82
N HIS A 263 24.20 12.84 3.48
CA HIS A 263 23.39 11.66 3.72
C HIS A 263 23.76 11.01 5.05
N PHE A 264 22.76 10.76 5.87
CA PHE A 264 22.80 10.01 7.11
C PHE A 264 22.36 8.56 6.90
N GLU A 265 22.87 7.65 7.73
CA GLU A 265 22.26 6.33 7.88
C GLU A 265 20.84 6.50 8.44
N ARG A 266 19.87 5.88 7.77
CA ARG A 266 18.46 6.04 8.12
C ARG A 266 18.12 5.32 9.43
N ILE A 267 17.37 6.00 10.29
CA ILE A 267 16.82 5.45 11.54
C ILE A 267 15.37 5.08 11.30
N TYR A 268 14.98 3.85 11.64
CA TYR A 268 13.60 3.39 11.58
C TYR A 268 13.07 3.20 12.98
N VAL A 269 11.97 3.88 13.30
CA VAL A 269 11.20 3.66 14.53
C VAL A 269 9.97 2.84 14.14
N VAL A 270 9.99 1.56 14.49
CA VAL A 270 8.94 0.58 14.20
C VAL A 270 8.08 0.43 15.45
N ILE A 271 6.82 0.85 15.37
CA ILE A 271 5.88 0.76 16.49
C ILE A 271 4.84 -0.29 16.15
N ASP A 272 4.90 -1.44 16.82
CA ASP A 272 3.85 -2.45 16.75
C ASP A 272 2.64 -2.02 17.58
N GLU A 273 1.45 -2.20 17.02
CA GLU A 273 0.17 -1.82 17.61
C GLU A 273 0.17 -0.46 18.36
N LEU A 274 0.17 0.63 17.60
CA LEU A 274 0.09 2.01 18.08
C LEU A 274 -1.08 2.22 19.04
N LEU A 275 -2.24 1.62 18.76
CA LEU A 275 -3.42 1.75 19.60
C LEU A 275 -3.20 1.18 21.02
N ALA A 276 -2.40 0.11 21.17
CA ALA A 276 -2.14 -0.51 22.46
C ALA A 276 -1.24 0.34 23.38
N LEU A 277 -0.39 1.19 22.80
CA LEU A 277 0.39 2.16 23.59
C LEU A 277 -0.50 3.24 24.19
N VAL A 278 -1.45 3.72 23.40
CA VAL A 278 -2.32 4.83 23.79
C VAL A 278 -3.46 4.31 24.67
N GLN A 279 -4.05 3.17 24.35
CA GLN A 279 -5.19 2.61 25.07
C GLN A 279 -4.75 2.07 26.45
N GLY A 280 -5.30 2.64 27.53
CA GLY A 280 -4.94 2.29 28.91
C GLY A 280 -3.89 3.20 29.56
N SER A 281 -3.35 4.16 28.80
CA SER A 281 -2.41 5.17 29.28
C SER A 281 -3.12 6.45 29.76
N SER A 282 -2.49 7.18 30.68
CA SER A 282 -3.00 8.43 31.23
C SER A 282 -3.15 9.50 30.14
N LYS A 283 -4.07 10.46 30.33
CA LYS A 283 -4.26 11.54 29.35
C LYS A 283 -2.95 12.30 29.08
N GLN A 284 -2.21 12.64 30.13
CA GLN A 284 -0.94 13.35 30.03
C GLN A 284 0.11 12.58 29.23
N ALA A 285 0.28 11.27 29.50
CA ALA A 285 1.27 10.46 28.80
C ALA A 285 0.93 10.31 27.30
N ARG A 286 -0.37 10.20 26.98
CA ARG A 286 -0.86 10.14 25.59
C ARG A 286 -0.63 11.43 24.83
N GLU A 287 -0.90 12.58 25.45
CA GLU A 287 -0.67 13.90 24.84
C GLU A 287 0.82 14.12 24.55
N ALA A 288 1.70 13.76 25.49
CA ALA A 288 3.14 13.80 25.29
C ALA A 288 3.58 12.90 24.12
N PHE A 289 3.10 11.65 24.09
CA PHE A 289 3.37 10.72 22.99
C PHE A 289 2.94 11.29 21.63
N ALA A 290 1.73 11.85 21.55
CA ALA A 290 1.18 12.41 20.32
C ALA A 290 1.98 13.63 19.80
N GLN A 291 2.50 14.46 20.71
CA GLN A 291 3.37 15.59 20.36
C GLN A 291 4.74 15.12 19.85
N LEU A 292 5.36 14.15 20.52
CA LEU A 292 6.65 13.60 20.12
C LEU A 292 6.54 12.89 18.76
N LEU A 293 5.53 12.04 18.58
CA LEU A 293 5.26 11.36 17.32
C LEU A 293 5.00 12.37 16.18
N GLY A 294 4.22 13.42 16.44
CA GLY A 294 3.98 14.52 15.50
C GLY A 294 5.25 15.25 15.08
N THR A 295 6.13 15.52 16.04
CA THR A 295 7.41 16.20 15.77
C THR A 295 8.31 15.35 14.88
N ILE A 296 8.42 14.04 15.16
CA ILE A 296 9.20 13.12 14.32
C ILE A 296 8.60 13.01 12.92
N ALA A 297 7.28 12.92 12.80
CA ALA A 297 6.60 12.84 11.51
C ALA A 297 6.82 14.10 10.66
N LEU A 298 6.92 15.27 11.28
CA LEU A 298 7.14 16.53 10.56
C LEU A 298 8.60 16.74 10.16
N LEU A 299 9.55 16.41 11.04
CA LEU A 299 10.97 16.74 10.87
C LEU A 299 11.85 15.56 10.39
N GLY A 300 11.30 14.34 10.37
CA GLY A 300 12.04 13.12 10.07
C GLY A 300 12.51 12.99 8.63
N ARG A 301 11.79 13.60 7.68
CA ARG A 301 12.08 13.46 6.24
C ARG A 301 13.49 13.89 5.85
N GLN A 302 13.88 15.12 6.17
CA GLN A 302 15.20 15.67 5.81
C GLN A 302 16.34 15.03 6.61
N THR A 303 16.05 14.52 7.80
CA THR A 303 17.03 13.94 8.72
C THR A 303 17.17 12.43 8.57
N GLN A 304 16.50 11.81 7.58
CA GLN A 304 16.46 10.36 7.37
C GLN A 304 16.07 9.60 8.65
N ILE A 305 14.98 10.03 9.28
CA ILE A 305 14.30 9.31 10.35
C ILE A 305 12.89 8.96 9.88
N SER A 306 12.59 7.66 9.89
CA SER A 306 11.39 7.08 9.33
C SER A 306 10.54 6.44 10.42
N LEU A 307 9.22 6.60 10.31
CA LEU A 307 8.25 5.97 11.19
C LEU A 307 7.63 4.79 10.44
N VAL A 308 7.58 3.62 11.07
CA VAL A 308 6.82 2.46 10.59
C VAL A 308 5.77 2.14 11.63
N LEU A 309 4.55 2.62 11.39
CA LEU A 309 3.45 2.55 12.34
C LEU A 309 2.52 1.39 12.01
N LEU A 310 2.20 0.59 13.02
CA LEU A 310 1.34 -0.56 12.89
C LEU A 310 0.13 -0.41 13.78
N SER A 311 -1.04 -0.73 13.26
CA SER A 311 -2.25 -0.78 14.10
C SER A 311 -3.24 -1.76 13.50
N GLN A 312 -4.14 -2.33 14.31
CA GLN A 312 -5.30 -3.04 13.77
C GLN A 312 -6.28 -2.07 13.11
N ARG A 313 -6.45 -0.91 13.74
CA ARG A 313 -7.27 0.19 13.26
C ARG A 313 -6.54 1.49 13.51
N PHE A 314 -6.47 2.34 12.50
CA PHE A 314 -6.06 3.72 12.69
C PHE A 314 -7.29 4.59 12.86
N ASP A 315 -7.30 5.36 13.94
CA ASP A 315 -8.30 6.36 14.26
C ASP A 315 -7.64 7.52 15.02
N ALA A 316 -8.41 8.55 15.38
CA ALA A 316 -7.89 9.69 16.12
C ALA A 316 -7.28 9.27 17.47
N THR A 317 -7.80 8.22 18.10
CA THR A 317 -7.29 7.69 19.36
C THR A 317 -5.93 7.04 19.17
N ALA A 318 -5.71 6.27 18.10
CA ALA A 318 -4.43 5.65 17.80
C ALA A 318 -3.31 6.70 17.68
N PHE A 319 -3.60 7.90 17.18
CA PHE A 319 -2.64 9.01 17.10
C PHE A 319 -2.64 9.94 18.34
N GLY A 320 -3.29 9.53 19.43
CA GLY A 320 -3.38 10.33 20.66
C GLY A 320 -4.02 11.70 20.45
N GLY A 321 -4.93 11.82 19.48
CA GLY A 321 -5.61 13.07 19.10
C GLY A 321 -4.86 13.91 18.07
N ASN A 322 -3.57 13.67 17.82
CA ASN A 322 -2.79 14.42 16.83
C ASN A 322 -2.90 13.79 15.43
N THR A 323 -3.97 14.15 14.71
CA THR A 323 -4.21 13.62 13.36
C THR A 323 -3.25 14.17 12.30
N ALA A 324 -2.40 15.15 12.61
CA ALA A 324 -1.41 15.68 11.66
C ALA A 324 -0.36 14.64 11.25
N VAL A 325 -0.04 13.68 12.13
CA VAL A 325 0.88 12.56 11.82
C VAL A 325 0.42 11.79 10.59
N ARG A 326 -0.90 11.60 10.45
CA ARG A 326 -1.51 10.88 9.33
C ARG A 326 -1.19 11.52 7.98
N GLU A 327 -1.13 12.84 7.92
CA GLU A 327 -0.87 13.60 6.68
C GLU A 327 0.59 13.50 6.25
N GLN A 328 1.49 13.16 7.18
CA GLN A 328 2.90 12.90 6.90
C GLN A 328 3.17 11.47 6.43
N LEU A 329 2.18 10.57 6.52
CA LEU A 329 2.29 9.20 6.01
C LEU A 329 2.25 9.21 4.48
N ASN A 330 3.36 8.82 3.86
CA ASN A 330 3.47 8.80 2.41
C ASN A 330 3.47 7.39 1.81
N CYS A 331 3.45 6.35 2.64
CA CYS A 331 3.13 5.00 2.23
C CYS A 331 2.12 4.39 3.21
N ILE A 332 1.01 3.86 2.70
CA ILE A 332 -0.07 3.31 3.53
C ILE A 332 -0.43 1.94 2.98
N CYS A 333 -0.33 0.90 3.80
CA CYS A 333 -0.81 -0.44 3.48
C CYS A 333 -2.05 -0.74 4.33
N ILE A 334 -3.14 -1.18 3.73
CA ILE A 334 -4.34 -1.63 4.43
C ILE A 334 -4.58 -3.07 4.03
N LEU A 335 -4.39 -4.00 4.97
CA LEU A 335 -4.52 -5.44 4.77
C LEU A 335 -5.86 -5.95 5.28
N GLY A 336 -6.41 -6.96 4.61
CA GLY A 336 -7.70 -7.55 4.90
C GLY A 336 -8.81 -6.97 4.03
N GLU A 337 -10.01 -6.88 4.60
CA GLU A 337 -11.18 -6.36 3.89
C GLU A 337 -11.01 -4.88 3.58
N VAL A 338 -11.12 -4.53 2.30
CA VAL A 338 -11.01 -3.15 1.81
C VAL A 338 -12.41 -2.61 1.59
N ASN A 339 -12.84 -1.73 2.48
CA ASN A 339 -14.13 -1.06 2.41
C ASN A 339 -14.02 0.38 2.91
N ALA A 340 -15.07 1.18 2.72
CA ALA A 340 -15.08 2.58 3.13
C ALA A 340 -14.71 2.74 4.62
N ASN A 341 -15.25 1.89 5.51
CA ASN A 341 -15.02 2.01 6.96
C ASN A 341 -13.55 1.75 7.37
N THR A 342 -12.92 0.73 6.79
CA THR A 342 -11.52 0.37 7.08
C THR A 342 -10.53 1.36 6.47
N CYS A 343 -10.91 2.00 5.36
CA CYS A 343 -10.06 2.92 4.62
C CYS A 343 -10.23 4.38 5.06
N GLN A 344 -11.42 4.81 5.50
CA GLN A 344 -11.81 6.22 5.68
C GLN A 344 -10.81 7.04 6.46
N PHE A 345 -10.24 6.50 7.55
CA PHE A 345 -9.29 7.28 8.34
C PHE A 345 -8.02 7.60 7.55
N LEU A 346 -7.37 6.58 7.01
CA LEU A 346 -6.10 6.71 6.28
C LEU A 346 -6.29 7.26 4.86
N LEU A 347 -7.49 7.08 4.28
CA LEU A 347 -7.88 7.38 2.91
C LEU A 347 -9.25 8.09 2.86
N PRO A 348 -9.42 9.29 3.45
CA PRO A 348 -10.74 9.91 3.62
C PRO A 348 -11.44 10.33 2.32
N ASN A 349 -10.67 10.53 1.24
CA ASN A 349 -11.14 11.07 -0.04
C ASN A 349 -10.88 10.09 -1.19
N THR A 350 -10.86 8.80 -0.90
CA THR A 350 -10.61 7.76 -1.91
C THR A 350 -11.81 6.85 -2.00
N ASP A 351 -12.38 6.74 -3.20
CA ASP A 351 -13.32 5.67 -3.50
C ASP A 351 -12.56 4.35 -3.70
N VAL A 352 -12.84 3.39 -2.83
CA VAL A 352 -12.23 2.06 -2.86
C VAL A 352 -13.16 0.98 -3.39
N SER A 353 -14.40 1.33 -3.76
CA SER A 353 -15.45 0.37 -4.13
C SER A 353 -15.11 -0.48 -5.36
N ASN A 354 -14.39 0.11 -6.32
CA ASN A 354 -14.05 -0.53 -7.59
C ASN A 354 -12.61 -1.09 -7.62
N ILE A 355 -11.94 -1.21 -6.47
CA ILE A 355 -10.60 -1.79 -6.41
C ILE A 355 -10.72 -3.31 -6.30
N VAL A 356 -10.29 -4.00 -7.36
CA VAL A 356 -10.29 -5.46 -7.39
C VAL A 356 -9.07 -5.97 -6.61
N VAL A 357 -9.29 -6.44 -5.40
CA VAL A 357 -8.26 -7.06 -4.55
C VAL A 357 -8.49 -8.57 -4.48
N PRO A 358 -7.50 -9.41 -4.84
CA PRO A 358 -7.62 -10.85 -4.67
C PRO A 358 -7.89 -11.24 -3.20
N ALA A 359 -8.74 -12.24 -2.99
CA ALA A 359 -9.02 -12.76 -1.65
C ALA A 359 -7.81 -13.52 -1.08
N GLY A 360 -7.56 -13.38 0.22
CA GLY A 360 -6.57 -14.17 0.95
C GLY A 360 -5.93 -13.45 2.13
N ILE A 361 -5.09 -14.16 2.87
CA ILE A 361 -4.28 -13.56 3.95
C ILE A 361 -3.16 -12.72 3.32
N GLY A 362 -2.87 -11.55 3.89
CA GLY A 362 -1.85 -10.65 3.38
C GLY A 362 -2.23 -10.06 2.02
N THR A 363 -3.53 -9.92 1.73
CA THR A 363 -4.02 -9.14 0.61
C THR A 363 -4.65 -7.84 1.12
N GLY A 364 -4.74 -6.83 0.25
CA GLY A 364 -5.26 -5.53 0.61
C GLY A 364 -4.95 -4.47 -0.45
N ILE A 365 -4.73 -3.24 -0.01
CA ILE A 365 -4.27 -2.13 -0.88
C ILE A 365 -3.01 -1.48 -0.31
N ILE A 366 -2.22 -0.91 -1.21
CA ILE A 366 -1.12 -0.01 -0.88
C ILE A 366 -1.34 1.32 -1.57
N LYS A 367 -1.11 2.40 -0.82
CA LYS A 367 -1.10 3.77 -1.31
C LYS A 367 0.29 4.37 -1.19
N PHE A 368 0.73 5.03 -2.25
CA PHE A 368 1.88 5.93 -2.27
C PHE A 368 1.42 7.38 -2.40
N THR A 369 2.07 8.27 -1.67
CA THR A 369 1.94 9.72 -1.80
C THR A 369 3.30 10.26 -2.24
N ASP A 370 3.63 10.07 -3.51
CA ASP A 370 4.83 10.65 -4.12
C ASP A 370 4.55 11.11 -5.55
N SER A 371 5.50 11.84 -6.13
CA SER A 371 5.42 12.35 -7.49
C SER A 371 5.90 11.36 -8.56
N LYS A 372 6.32 10.14 -8.16
CA LYS A 372 6.97 9.17 -9.04
C LYS A 372 6.02 8.06 -9.48
N HIS A 373 5.11 7.64 -8.60
CA HIS A 373 4.12 6.62 -8.94
C HIS A 373 3.00 7.23 -9.78
N GLN A 374 2.76 6.64 -10.96
CA GLN A 374 1.67 7.04 -11.86
C GLN A 374 0.29 6.86 -11.23
N THR A 375 0.19 6.00 -10.21
CA THR A 375 -1.04 5.68 -9.51
C THR A 375 -0.78 5.70 -8.02
N HIS A 376 -1.62 6.43 -7.29
CA HIS A 376 -1.45 6.52 -5.85
C HIS A 376 -1.89 5.25 -5.13
N ILE A 377 -2.79 4.42 -5.69
CA ILE A 377 -3.35 3.26 -5.00
C ILE A 377 -3.35 2.05 -5.91
N MET A 378 -2.96 0.90 -5.36
CA MET A 378 -2.92 -0.37 -6.07
C MET A 378 -3.28 -1.54 -5.13
N PRO A 379 -3.79 -2.66 -5.67
CA PRO A 379 -3.91 -3.90 -4.91
C PRO A 379 -2.54 -4.32 -4.34
N LEU A 380 -2.55 -4.95 -3.18
CA LEU A 380 -1.35 -5.46 -2.49
C LEU A 380 -1.53 -6.93 -2.14
N LEU A 381 -0.55 -7.75 -2.50
CA LEU A 381 -0.39 -9.13 -2.05
C LEU A 381 1.00 -9.26 -1.44
N THR A 382 1.09 -9.24 -0.11
CA THR A 382 2.37 -9.23 0.59
C THR A 382 3.19 -10.49 0.31
N PRO A 383 4.54 -10.43 0.34
CA PRO A 383 5.36 -11.61 0.07
C PRO A 383 5.07 -12.78 1.01
N THR A 384 5.08 -14.00 0.48
CA THR A 384 5.15 -15.23 1.29
C THR A 384 6.56 -15.76 1.24
N TYR A 385 7.12 -16.08 2.41
CA TYR A 385 8.51 -16.50 2.50
C TYR A 385 8.72 -17.59 3.55
N ASN A 386 9.67 -18.47 3.28
CA ASN A 386 10.14 -19.44 4.25
C ASN A 386 11.45 -18.96 4.89
N ILE A 387 11.51 -19.10 6.21
CA ILE A 387 12.76 -18.99 6.95
C ILE A 387 13.32 -20.41 6.97
N ARG A 388 14.35 -20.70 6.17
CA ARG A 388 15.10 -21.93 6.42
C ARG A 388 15.61 -21.85 7.87
N LYS A 389 15.21 -22.82 8.70
CA LYS A 389 16.00 -23.14 9.88
C LYS A 389 17.32 -23.62 9.30
N ASP A 390 18.34 -22.78 9.31
CA ASP A 390 19.69 -23.27 9.09
C ASP A 390 19.84 -24.47 10.04
N LYS A 391 20.14 -25.64 9.46
CA LYS A 391 20.56 -26.78 10.24
C LYS A 391 21.82 -26.31 10.93
N VAL A 392 21.67 -25.87 12.18
CA VAL A 392 22.79 -25.71 13.11
C VAL A 392 23.33 -27.13 13.27
N SER A 393 24.34 -27.44 12.47
CA SER A 393 25.23 -28.58 12.66
C SER A 393 26.21 -28.27 13.76
#